data_AF-A0A2S4WMB2-F1
#
_entry.id   AF-A0A2S4WMB2-F1
#
_cell.length_a   1.000
_cell.length_b   1.000
_cell.length_c   1.000
_cell.angle_alpha   90.00
_cell.angle_beta   90.00
_cell.angle_gamma   90.00
#
_symmetry.space_group_name_H-M   'P 1'
#
loop_
_entity.id
_entity.type
_entity.pdbx_description
1 polymer ?
#
loop_
_entity_poly.entity_id
_entity_poly.type
_entity_poly.pdbx_seq_one_letter_code
_entity_poly.pdbx_strand_id
1 'polypeptide(L)'
;MDDPVAEIRDVVRSLVEPYEASVLASNVEKYFTEDAFILHPLLNQTPSKGSREHLRGIYKILRVFTINNKIEFHAVMFNEDKTQAAPKNIFTTTKAQQPSSSTTALRNPIKLTMSTCTGYFDQIKRSFADVPVSDEGVDTVAFLEACEDLVKLFDLFGSKAFAVVQNDLTGNITKIRTRYNAFPEKSKTLESLVENEIREKKKDATQALLWLTRGLHFTSEGLRLSQNNPGEELSISFTKGYEATLKQYHSFLAMKACPYRADLYQKLGTKEKVEVELERWLSALEMIVTRIQKFYEKGNYGKGL
;
A
#
# COMPACT_ATOMS: atom_id res chain seq x y z
N MET A 1 -23.31 16.01 29.68
CA MET A 1 -22.16 15.75 30.58
C MET A 1 -22.06 16.95 31.48
N ASP A 2 -21.92 16.71 32.77
CA ASP A 2 -21.87 17.79 33.77
C ASP A 2 -20.42 18.22 34.02
N ASP A 3 -19.46 17.29 33.90
CA ASP A 3 -18.02 17.53 33.81
C ASP A 3 -17.42 16.87 32.54
N PRO A 4 -17.39 17.60 31.41
CA PRO A 4 -16.83 17.09 30.16
C PRO A 4 -15.37 16.64 30.26
N VAL A 5 -14.56 17.20 31.17
CA VAL A 5 -13.13 16.88 31.28
C VAL A 5 -12.93 15.51 31.92
N ALA A 6 -13.72 15.20 32.94
CA ALA A 6 -13.70 13.90 33.60
C ALA A 6 -14.41 12.82 32.77
N GLU A 7 -15.53 13.16 32.13
CA GLU A 7 -16.46 12.18 31.56
C GLU A 7 -16.15 11.78 30.11
N ILE A 8 -15.55 12.66 29.29
CA ILE A 8 -15.52 12.46 27.83
C ILE A 8 -14.85 11.14 27.41
N ARG A 9 -13.81 10.71 28.14
CA ARG A 9 -13.08 9.48 27.79
C ARG A 9 -13.99 8.26 27.94
N ASP A 10 -14.76 8.20 29.01
CA ASP A 10 -15.64 7.08 29.29
C ASP A 10 -16.89 7.12 28.39
N VAL A 11 -17.38 8.32 28.07
CA VAL A 11 -18.42 8.51 27.06
C VAL A 11 -17.97 7.96 25.71
N VAL A 12 -16.79 8.36 25.21
CA VAL A 12 -16.28 7.86 23.93
C VAL A 12 -16.03 6.34 23.98
N ARG A 13 -15.47 5.79 25.06
CA ARG A 13 -15.33 4.33 25.19
C ARG A 13 -16.69 3.62 25.16
N SER A 14 -17.70 4.16 25.84
CA SER A 14 -19.04 3.59 25.84
C SER A 14 -19.69 3.60 24.44
N LEU A 15 -19.26 4.48 23.54
CA LEU A 15 -19.79 4.58 22.18
C LEU A 15 -19.06 3.70 21.17
N VAL A 16 -17.90 3.13 21.52
CA VAL A 16 -17.05 2.44 20.52
C VAL A 16 -16.59 1.05 20.96
N GLU A 17 -16.46 0.81 22.27
CA GLU A 17 -15.95 -0.46 22.82
C GLU A 17 -17.00 -1.56 23.04
N PRO A 18 -18.27 -1.27 23.41
CA PRO A 18 -19.25 -2.33 23.64
C PRO A 18 -19.45 -3.26 22.43
N TYR A 19 -19.63 -4.56 22.73
CA TYR A 19 -19.91 -5.56 21.70
C TYR A 19 -21.35 -5.46 21.17
N GLU A 20 -22.28 -5.32 22.10
CA GLU A 20 -23.72 -5.37 21.82
C GLU A 20 -24.21 -4.11 21.12
N ALA A 21 -24.81 -4.28 19.94
CA ALA A 21 -25.35 -3.18 19.14
C ALA A 21 -26.48 -2.41 19.85
N SER A 22 -27.22 -3.07 20.74
CA SER A 22 -28.24 -2.45 21.59
C SER A 22 -27.62 -1.50 22.61
N VAL A 23 -26.49 -1.87 23.22
CA VAL A 23 -25.77 -1.03 24.20
C VAL A 23 -25.21 0.22 23.52
N LEU A 24 -24.62 0.07 22.32
CA LEU A 24 -24.17 1.21 21.52
C LEU A 24 -25.32 2.16 21.18
N ALA A 25 -26.45 1.61 20.76
CA ALA A 25 -27.63 2.38 20.44
C ALA A 25 -28.18 3.17 21.64
N SER A 26 -28.21 2.54 22.84
CA SER A 26 -28.60 3.22 24.08
C SER A 26 -27.61 4.30 24.50
N ASN A 27 -26.31 4.12 24.25
CA ASN A 27 -25.30 5.14 24.57
C ASN A 27 -25.37 6.34 23.61
N VAL A 28 -25.66 6.12 22.31
CA VAL A 28 -25.94 7.21 21.36
C VAL A 28 -27.15 8.02 21.82
N GLU A 29 -28.24 7.35 22.20
CA GLU A 29 -29.44 8.00 22.72
C GLU A 29 -29.16 8.82 23.98
N LYS A 30 -28.33 8.28 24.89
CA LYS A 30 -28.01 8.91 26.17
C LYS A 30 -27.13 10.15 26.04
N TYR A 31 -26.13 10.14 25.15
CA TYR A 31 -25.08 11.16 25.13
C TYR A 31 -25.18 12.16 23.97
N PHE A 32 -25.94 11.86 22.90
CA PHE A 32 -26.08 12.75 21.75
C PHE A 32 -27.41 13.51 21.80
N THR A 33 -27.36 14.79 21.39
CA THR A 33 -28.56 15.62 21.19
C THR A 33 -29.35 15.16 19.95
N GLU A 34 -30.64 15.49 19.84
CA GLU A 34 -31.50 15.06 18.73
C GLU A 34 -30.98 15.45 17.34
N ASP A 35 -30.25 16.56 17.27
CA ASP A 35 -29.67 17.15 16.07
C ASP A 35 -28.22 16.75 15.82
N ALA A 36 -27.65 15.89 16.65
CA ALA A 36 -26.27 15.46 16.50
C ALA A 36 -26.05 14.69 15.20
N PHE A 37 -24.86 14.88 14.64
CA PHE A 37 -24.47 14.37 13.32
C PHE A 37 -22.98 14.00 13.31
N ILE A 38 -22.56 13.27 12.28
CA ILE A 38 -21.16 12.90 12.07
C ILE A 38 -20.66 13.54 10.78
N LEU A 39 -19.53 14.24 10.89
CA LEU A 39 -18.72 14.68 9.75
C LEU A 39 -17.50 13.78 9.68
N HIS A 40 -17.59 12.74 8.87
CA HIS A 40 -16.48 11.82 8.63
C HIS A 40 -16.29 11.69 7.11
N PRO A 41 -15.04 11.57 6.61
CA PRO A 41 -14.76 11.51 5.17
C PRO A 41 -15.57 10.45 4.40
N LEU A 42 -15.96 9.36 5.08
CA LEU A 42 -16.76 8.26 4.52
C LEU A 42 -18.22 8.24 5.00
N LEU A 43 -18.55 9.00 6.03
CA LEU A 43 -19.87 9.00 6.68
C LEU A 43 -20.20 10.44 7.01
N ASN A 44 -20.87 11.12 6.09
CA ASN A 44 -21.24 12.52 6.25
C ASN A 44 -22.75 12.62 6.45
N GLN A 45 -23.17 13.37 7.47
CA GLN A 45 -24.56 13.63 7.77
C GLN A 45 -24.80 15.12 7.87
N THR A 46 -25.85 15.60 7.19
CA THR A 46 -26.34 16.96 7.37
C THR A 46 -27.05 17.06 8.74
N PRO A 47 -26.74 18.10 9.55
CA PRO A 47 -27.43 18.31 10.82
C PRO A 47 -28.93 18.59 10.58
N SER A 48 -29.81 17.88 11.26
CA SER A 48 -31.26 18.13 11.24
C SER A 48 -31.91 17.55 12.49
N LYS A 49 -33.12 18.03 12.83
CA LYS A 49 -33.91 17.47 13.94
C LYS A 49 -34.24 16.01 13.62
N GLY A 50 -33.61 15.09 14.36
CA GLY A 50 -33.72 13.64 14.16
C GLY A 50 -32.47 12.98 13.57
N SER A 51 -31.40 13.72 13.25
CA SER A 51 -30.13 13.14 12.74
C SER A 51 -29.49 12.14 13.69
N ARG A 52 -29.78 12.22 15.00
CA ARG A 52 -29.36 11.22 15.99
C ARG A 52 -29.85 9.80 15.69
N GLU A 53 -31.04 9.65 15.11
CA GLU A 53 -31.57 8.33 14.72
C GLU A 53 -30.71 7.67 13.63
N HIS A 54 -30.22 8.48 12.68
CA HIS A 54 -29.29 8.02 11.66
C HIS A 54 -27.92 7.69 12.26
N LEU A 55 -27.41 8.50 13.19
CA LEU A 55 -26.19 8.18 13.94
C LEU A 55 -26.30 6.82 14.63
N ARG A 56 -27.43 6.53 15.27
CA ARG A 56 -27.68 5.23 15.89
C ARG A 56 -27.55 4.07 14.91
N GLY A 57 -28.05 4.25 13.68
CA GLY A 57 -27.86 3.29 12.58
C GLY A 57 -26.39 3.13 12.18
N ILE A 58 -25.66 4.24 12.06
CA ILE A 58 -24.22 4.23 11.74
C ILE A 58 -23.41 3.47 12.79
N TYR A 59 -23.61 3.72 14.08
CA TYR A 59 -22.88 3.02 15.14
C TYR A 59 -23.17 1.51 15.15
N LYS A 60 -24.39 1.09 14.78
CA LYS A 60 -24.70 -0.33 14.57
C LYS A 60 -23.95 -0.93 13.38
N ILE A 61 -23.84 -0.19 12.27
CA ILE A 61 -23.10 -0.63 11.08
C ILE A 61 -21.59 -0.68 11.35
N LEU A 62 -21.02 0.37 11.96
CA LEU A 62 -19.60 0.43 12.34
C LEU A 62 -19.23 -0.73 13.28
N ARG A 63 -20.16 -1.18 14.13
CA ARG A 63 -19.96 -2.36 14.99
C ARG A 63 -19.81 -3.66 14.21
N VAL A 64 -20.49 -3.83 13.07
CA VAL A 64 -20.32 -5.00 12.19
C VAL A 64 -18.88 -5.06 11.65
N PHE A 65 -18.29 -3.90 11.38
CA PHE A 65 -16.94 -3.80 10.83
C PHE A 65 -15.83 -3.74 11.88
N THR A 66 -16.16 -3.45 13.14
CA THR A 66 -15.17 -3.21 14.19
C THR A 66 -15.54 -3.95 15.48
N ILE A 67 -14.82 -5.05 15.77
CA ILE A 67 -15.02 -5.88 16.95
C ILE A 67 -13.86 -5.75 17.94
N ASN A 68 -14.17 -5.71 19.24
CA ASN A 68 -13.18 -5.62 20.33
C ASN A 68 -12.32 -4.37 20.27
N ASN A 69 -12.88 -3.24 19.83
CA ASN A 69 -12.19 -1.96 19.86
C ASN A 69 -11.86 -1.59 21.31
N LYS A 70 -10.63 -1.15 21.53
CA LYS A 70 -10.19 -0.49 22.75
C LYS A 70 -9.58 0.85 22.42
N ILE A 71 -10.03 1.89 23.11
CA ILE A 71 -9.58 3.27 22.93
C ILE A 71 -8.75 3.68 24.14
N GLU A 72 -7.48 3.95 23.89
CA GLU A 72 -6.60 4.62 24.84
C GLU A 72 -6.43 6.09 24.45
N PHE A 73 -6.69 6.97 25.43
CA PHE A 73 -6.50 8.40 25.28
C PHE A 73 -5.16 8.78 25.89
N HIS A 74 -4.25 9.28 25.07
CA HIS A 74 -3.04 9.91 25.59
C HIS A 74 -3.37 11.29 26.17
N ALA A 75 -4.09 12.13 25.42
CA ALA A 75 -4.60 13.40 25.92
C ALA A 75 -5.93 13.75 25.23
N VAL A 76 -6.72 14.61 25.88
CA VAL A 76 -7.90 15.26 25.29
C VAL A 76 -7.74 16.74 25.52
N MET A 77 -7.72 17.51 24.43
CA MET A 77 -7.66 18.96 24.46
C MET A 77 -9.08 19.51 24.45
N PHE A 78 -9.32 20.58 25.19
CA PHE A 78 -10.59 21.30 25.22
C PHE A 78 -10.37 22.75 24.78
N ASN A 79 -11.39 23.36 24.20
CA ASN A 79 -11.45 24.82 24.09
C ASN A 79 -11.75 25.44 25.47
N GLU A 80 -11.60 26.76 25.59
CA GLU A 80 -11.65 27.48 26.88
C GLU A 80 -12.98 27.27 27.65
N ASP A 81 -14.09 27.22 26.93
CA ASP A 81 -15.43 27.02 27.50
C ASP A 81 -15.84 25.54 27.64
N LYS A 82 -14.95 24.61 27.27
CA LYS A 82 -15.13 23.15 27.32
C LYS A 82 -16.31 22.62 26.49
N THR A 83 -16.76 23.38 25.49
CA THR A 83 -17.84 22.95 24.58
C THR A 83 -17.33 22.12 23.39
N GLN A 84 -16.03 22.17 23.11
CA GLN A 84 -15.37 21.41 22.05
C GLN A 84 -14.17 20.65 22.62
N ALA A 85 -14.01 19.39 22.19
CA ALA A 85 -12.91 18.53 22.61
C ALA A 85 -12.28 17.82 21.41
N ALA A 86 -10.95 17.74 21.41
CA ALA A 86 -10.17 17.02 20.40
C ALA A 86 -9.26 16.00 21.08
N PRO A 87 -9.44 14.70 20.84
CA PRO A 87 -8.48 13.69 21.28
C PRO A 87 -7.13 13.89 20.59
N LYS A 88 -6.04 13.77 21.32
CA LYS A 88 -4.67 13.79 20.78
C LYS A 88 -4.04 12.43 21.00
N ASN A 89 -3.48 11.84 19.94
CA ASN A 89 -2.86 10.52 19.92
C ASN A 89 -3.80 9.43 20.46
N ILE A 90 -4.91 9.14 19.74
CA ILE A 90 -5.76 7.99 20.03
C ILE A 90 -5.07 6.72 19.53
N PHE A 91 -4.92 5.74 20.41
CA PHE A 91 -4.55 4.39 20.02
C PHE A 91 -5.79 3.50 20.06
N THR A 92 -6.18 2.98 18.90
CA THR A 92 -7.25 1.99 18.76
C THR A 92 -6.63 0.62 18.57
N THR A 93 -6.93 -0.31 19.48
CA THR A 93 -6.54 -1.73 19.30
C THR A 93 -7.78 -2.51 18.88
N THR A 94 -7.76 -3.15 17.72
CA THR A 94 -8.87 -3.98 17.19
C THR A 94 -8.34 -5.38 16.92
N LYS A 95 -8.92 -6.42 17.54
CA LYS A 95 -8.65 -7.83 17.17
C LYS A 95 -9.84 -8.37 16.39
N ALA A 96 -9.71 -8.47 15.07
CA ALA A 96 -10.62 -9.25 14.24
C ALA A 96 -10.26 -10.74 14.34
N GLN A 97 -11.24 -11.64 14.50
CA GLN A 97 -11.00 -13.07 14.34
C GLN A 97 -12.23 -13.80 13.78
N GLN A 98 -11.99 -14.68 12.80
CA GLN A 98 -12.94 -15.69 12.30
C GLN A 98 -12.84 -17.01 13.12
N PRO A 99 -13.77 -17.98 12.98
CA PRO A 99 -14.43 -18.61 14.12
C PRO A 99 -13.92 -20.00 14.57
N SER A 100 -14.29 -20.27 15.83
CA SER A 100 -14.77 -21.52 16.44
C SER A 100 -13.85 -22.33 17.39
N SER A 101 -14.33 -22.34 18.65
CA SER A 101 -14.37 -23.41 19.67
C SER A 101 -13.10 -24.20 20.00
N SER A 102 -12.60 -24.07 21.23
CA SER A 102 -13.06 -24.85 22.38
C SER A 102 -12.20 -24.58 23.62
N THR A 103 -12.87 -24.63 24.78
CA THR A 103 -12.42 -24.37 26.15
C THR A 103 -11.22 -25.22 26.57
N THR A 104 -10.26 -24.67 27.31
CA THR A 104 -9.80 -25.15 28.64
C THR A 104 -8.83 -24.12 29.25
N ALA A 105 -9.04 -23.77 30.52
CA ALA A 105 -8.27 -22.81 31.29
C ALA A 105 -6.84 -23.30 31.62
N LEU A 106 -5.85 -22.40 31.66
CA LEU A 106 -4.65 -22.52 32.50
C LEU A 106 -3.99 -21.14 32.66
N ARG A 107 -3.72 -20.76 33.93
CA ARG A 107 -3.03 -19.54 34.35
C ARG A 107 -1.54 -19.65 34.00
N ASN A 108 -0.96 -18.65 33.28
CA ASN A 108 0.46 -18.25 33.31
C ASN A 108 0.74 -17.01 32.42
N PRO A 109 1.86 -16.27 32.61
CA PRO A 109 1.92 -14.81 32.49
C PRO A 109 1.91 -14.27 31.04
N ILE A 110 1.36 -13.05 30.89
CA ILE A 110 1.17 -12.33 29.63
C ILE A 110 2.52 -12.04 28.97
N LYS A 111 2.81 -12.73 27.87
CA LYS A 111 3.86 -12.36 26.91
C LYS A 111 3.25 -11.36 25.93
N LEU A 112 3.68 -10.10 26.01
CA LEU A 112 3.24 -9.03 25.13
C LEU A 112 3.78 -9.28 23.70
N THR A 113 2.99 -9.91 22.83
CA THR A 113 3.29 -9.96 21.40
C THR A 113 2.69 -8.73 20.72
N MET A 114 3.55 -7.76 20.41
CA MET A 114 3.25 -6.66 19.49
C MET A 114 2.90 -7.26 18.13
N SER A 115 1.62 -7.22 17.73
CA SER A 115 1.21 -7.60 16.37
C SER A 115 1.57 -6.45 15.44
N THR A 116 2.68 -6.59 14.71
CA THR A 116 3.08 -5.66 13.65
C THR A 116 1.99 -5.61 12.58
N CYS A 117 1.48 -4.43 12.24
CA CYS A 117 0.65 -4.26 11.04
C CYS A 117 1.56 -4.54 9.83
N THR A 118 1.44 -5.73 9.23
CA THR A 118 2.30 -6.16 8.12
C THR A 118 1.82 -5.53 6.82
N GLY A 119 2.57 -4.57 6.28
CA GLY A 119 2.33 -3.98 4.97
C GLY A 119 3.07 -4.70 3.84
N TYR A 120 2.93 -4.22 2.61
CA TYR A 120 3.68 -4.70 1.45
C TYR A 120 5.18 -4.86 1.73
N PHE A 121 5.82 -3.84 2.32
CA PHE A 121 7.26 -3.86 2.61
C PHE A 121 7.66 -4.87 3.70
N ASP A 122 6.71 -5.42 4.46
CA ASP A 122 6.97 -6.54 5.38
C ASP A 122 6.91 -7.91 4.70
N GLN A 123 6.32 -7.98 3.51
CA GLN A 123 6.00 -9.23 2.82
C GLN A 123 6.91 -9.51 1.62
N ILE A 124 7.55 -8.47 1.06
CA ILE A 124 8.51 -8.65 -0.03
C ILE A 124 9.73 -9.44 0.45
N LYS A 125 10.22 -10.31 -0.41
CA LYS A 125 11.45 -11.08 -0.18
C LYS A 125 12.69 -10.25 -0.50
N ARG A 126 12.60 -9.35 -1.48
CA ARG A 126 13.71 -8.54 -1.97
C ARG A 126 13.24 -7.12 -2.30
N SER A 127 13.84 -6.13 -1.65
CA SER A 127 13.74 -4.73 -2.10
C SER A 127 14.71 -4.48 -3.25
N PHE A 128 14.39 -3.55 -4.16
CA PHE A 128 15.38 -3.07 -5.15
C PHE A 128 16.61 -2.46 -4.47
N ALA A 129 16.45 -1.94 -3.25
CA ALA A 129 17.55 -1.41 -2.45
C ALA A 129 18.53 -2.48 -1.93
N ASP A 130 18.17 -3.76 -2.04
CA ASP A 130 19.00 -4.90 -1.64
C ASP A 130 19.50 -5.67 -2.87
N VAL A 131 19.32 -5.14 -4.09
CA VAL A 131 19.86 -5.73 -5.32
C VAL A 131 21.32 -5.31 -5.46
N PRO A 132 22.28 -6.26 -5.52
CA PRO A 132 23.68 -5.94 -5.73
C PRO A 132 23.90 -5.28 -7.10
N VAL A 133 24.58 -4.13 -7.08
CA VAL A 133 25.01 -3.42 -8.28
C VAL A 133 26.50 -3.13 -8.13
N SER A 134 27.29 -3.57 -9.10
CA SER A 134 28.73 -3.33 -9.16
C SER A 134 29.11 -2.72 -10.52
N ASP A 135 30.41 -2.54 -10.76
CA ASP A 135 30.89 -2.06 -12.05
C ASP A 135 30.56 -3.06 -13.17
N GLU A 136 30.57 -4.36 -12.87
CA GLU A 136 30.26 -5.46 -13.78
C GLU A 136 28.77 -5.53 -14.18
N GLY A 137 27.87 -4.95 -13.39
CA GLY A 137 26.45 -4.91 -13.70
C GLY A 137 25.51 -5.09 -12.52
N VAL A 138 24.23 -5.24 -12.86
CA VAL A 138 23.14 -5.52 -11.91
C VAL A 138 22.98 -7.03 -11.77
N ASP A 139 23.03 -7.57 -10.55
CA ASP A 139 22.84 -9.02 -10.33
C ASP A 139 21.48 -9.49 -10.86
N THR A 140 21.51 -10.47 -11.78
CA THR A 140 20.32 -10.93 -12.49
C THR A 140 19.32 -11.59 -11.54
N VAL A 141 19.78 -12.42 -10.60
CA VAL A 141 18.88 -13.21 -9.75
C VAL A 141 18.16 -12.30 -8.78
N ALA A 142 18.90 -11.46 -8.07
CA ALA A 142 18.37 -10.50 -7.10
C ALA A 142 17.43 -9.50 -7.78
N PHE A 143 17.77 -9.01 -8.97
CA PHE A 143 16.90 -8.12 -9.72
C PHE A 143 15.56 -8.79 -10.09
N LEU A 144 15.59 -10.03 -10.56
CA LEU A 144 14.37 -10.76 -10.90
C LEU A 144 13.51 -11.06 -9.67
N GLU A 145 14.13 -11.38 -8.52
CA GLU A 145 13.41 -11.52 -7.24
C GLU A 145 12.68 -10.22 -6.85
N ALA A 146 13.36 -9.07 -6.95
CA ALA A 146 12.74 -7.77 -6.67
C ALA A 146 11.60 -7.44 -7.65
N CYS A 147 11.76 -7.79 -8.93
CA CYS A 147 10.69 -7.65 -9.93
C CYS A 147 9.48 -8.55 -9.63
N GLU A 148 9.69 -9.78 -9.19
CA GLU A 148 8.62 -10.70 -8.79
C GLU A 148 7.83 -10.16 -7.58
N ASP A 149 8.51 -9.50 -6.64
CA ASP A 149 7.85 -8.81 -5.52
C ASP A 149 7.09 -7.55 -5.98
N LEU A 150 7.64 -6.78 -6.92
CA LEU A 150 6.92 -5.66 -7.55
C LEU A 150 5.63 -6.11 -8.23
N VAL A 151 5.59 -7.28 -8.87
CA VAL A 151 4.35 -7.79 -9.47
C VAL A 151 3.23 -7.92 -8.43
N LYS A 152 3.55 -8.28 -7.18
CA LYS A 152 2.60 -8.37 -6.07
C LYS A 152 2.08 -7.01 -5.60
N LEU A 153 2.80 -5.92 -5.88
CA LEU A 153 2.31 -4.57 -5.62
C LEU A 153 0.99 -4.31 -6.37
N PHE A 154 0.86 -4.83 -7.59
CA PHE A 154 -0.35 -4.66 -8.39
C PHE A 154 -1.55 -5.46 -7.86
N ASP A 155 -1.34 -6.47 -7.01
CA ASP A 155 -2.46 -7.12 -6.30
C ASP A 155 -3.12 -6.14 -5.31
N LEU A 156 -2.34 -5.20 -4.77
CA LEU A 156 -2.85 -4.15 -3.87
C LEU A 156 -3.74 -3.15 -4.58
N PHE A 157 -3.58 -2.99 -5.90
CA PHE A 157 -4.44 -2.14 -6.73
C PHE A 157 -5.86 -2.70 -6.84
N GLY A 158 -6.07 -3.98 -6.56
CA GLY A 158 -7.40 -4.58 -6.38
C GLY A 158 -8.29 -4.59 -7.61
N SER A 159 -7.73 -4.35 -8.81
CA SER A 159 -8.47 -4.25 -10.06
C SER A 159 -7.92 -5.20 -11.12
N LYS A 160 -8.83 -5.98 -11.73
CA LYS A 160 -8.50 -6.87 -12.86
C LYS A 160 -7.94 -6.13 -14.07
N ALA A 161 -8.11 -4.81 -14.15
CA ALA A 161 -7.51 -3.99 -15.20
C ALA A 161 -5.98 -4.05 -15.20
N PHE A 162 -5.35 -4.30 -14.04
CA PHE A 162 -3.90 -4.43 -13.94
C PHE A 162 -3.37 -5.84 -14.25
N ALA A 163 -4.25 -6.83 -14.50
CA ALA A 163 -3.82 -8.16 -14.91
C ALA A 163 -3.00 -8.13 -16.21
N VAL A 164 -3.30 -7.18 -17.12
CA VAL A 164 -2.52 -6.99 -18.35
C VAL A 164 -1.09 -6.57 -18.02
N VAL A 165 -0.91 -5.67 -17.05
CA VAL A 165 0.41 -5.21 -16.58
C VAL A 165 1.15 -6.34 -15.88
N GLN A 166 0.49 -7.05 -14.97
CA GLN A 166 1.08 -8.19 -14.26
C GLN A 166 1.54 -9.29 -15.22
N ASN A 167 0.72 -9.60 -16.24
CA ASN A 167 1.06 -10.61 -17.24
C ASN A 167 2.26 -10.20 -18.10
N ASP A 168 2.34 -8.93 -18.51
CA ASP A 168 3.49 -8.43 -19.27
C ASP A 168 4.79 -8.50 -18.42
N LEU A 169 4.76 -8.00 -17.19
CA LEU A 169 5.90 -8.06 -16.26
C LEU A 169 6.33 -9.51 -16.01
N THR A 170 5.38 -10.38 -15.66
CA THR A 170 5.65 -11.81 -15.35
C THR A 170 6.19 -12.56 -16.57
N GLY A 171 5.64 -12.29 -17.77
CA GLY A 171 6.12 -12.88 -19.01
C GLY A 171 7.57 -12.47 -19.33
N ASN A 172 7.91 -11.20 -19.11
CA ASN A 172 9.28 -10.71 -19.32
C ASN A 172 10.26 -11.27 -18.28
N ILE A 173 9.88 -11.29 -16.99
CA ILE A 173 10.65 -11.94 -15.92
C ILE A 173 10.95 -13.41 -16.28
N THR A 174 9.95 -14.14 -16.75
CA THR A 174 10.09 -15.56 -17.11
C THR A 174 11.09 -15.77 -18.24
N LYS A 175 11.09 -14.92 -19.27
CA LYS A 175 12.05 -15.00 -20.39
C LYS A 175 13.49 -14.76 -19.92
N ILE A 176 13.70 -13.75 -19.07
CA ILE A 176 15.03 -13.44 -18.52
C ILE A 176 15.50 -14.57 -17.60
N ARG A 177 14.63 -15.09 -16.73
CA ARG A 177 14.90 -16.25 -15.87
C ARG A 177 15.27 -17.50 -16.68
N THR A 178 14.56 -17.73 -17.79
CA THR A 178 14.84 -18.85 -18.70
C THR A 178 16.25 -18.74 -19.28
N ARG A 179 16.65 -17.55 -19.74
CA ARG A 179 18.01 -17.30 -20.22
C ARG A 179 19.06 -17.54 -19.13
N TYR A 180 18.82 -17.01 -17.93
CA TYR A 180 19.71 -17.20 -16.79
C TYR A 180 19.91 -18.68 -16.47
N ASN A 181 18.82 -19.45 -16.34
CA ASN A 181 18.89 -20.87 -16.01
C ASN A 181 19.63 -21.70 -17.08
N ALA A 182 19.49 -21.34 -18.35
CA ALA A 182 20.19 -22.01 -19.44
C ALA A 182 21.69 -21.67 -19.50
N PHE A 183 22.07 -20.44 -19.10
CA PHE A 183 23.44 -19.94 -19.21
C PHE A 183 23.85 -19.07 -18.01
N PRO A 184 23.93 -19.62 -16.79
CA PRO A 184 24.10 -18.82 -15.57
C PRO A 184 25.43 -18.06 -15.57
N GLU A 185 26.52 -18.71 -16.00
CA GLU A 185 27.85 -18.09 -16.07
C GLU A 185 27.94 -16.92 -17.07
N LYS A 186 27.07 -16.92 -18.09
CA LYS A 186 26.98 -15.86 -19.11
C LYS A 186 25.91 -14.81 -18.79
N SER A 187 25.21 -14.97 -17.67
CA SER A 187 24.02 -14.19 -17.34
C SER A 187 24.05 -13.69 -15.89
N LYS A 188 25.23 -13.65 -15.25
CA LYS A 188 25.37 -13.23 -13.85
C LYS A 188 24.82 -11.83 -13.61
N THR A 189 25.12 -10.92 -14.53
CA THR A 189 24.55 -9.57 -14.56
C THR A 189 23.60 -9.38 -15.74
N LEU A 190 22.65 -8.46 -15.62
CA LEU A 190 21.71 -8.12 -16.69
C LEU A 190 22.45 -7.69 -17.97
N GLU A 191 23.55 -6.95 -17.83
CA GLU A 191 24.39 -6.52 -18.93
C GLU A 191 25.09 -7.71 -19.61
N SER A 192 25.73 -8.59 -18.84
CA SER A 192 26.38 -9.79 -19.39
C SER A 192 25.38 -10.72 -20.10
N LEU A 193 24.17 -10.84 -19.55
CA LEU A 193 23.08 -11.61 -20.12
C LEU A 193 22.75 -11.11 -21.54
N VAL A 194 22.54 -9.80 -21.69
CA VAL A 194 22.21 -9.17 -22.98
C VAL A 194 23.37 -9.32 -23.97
N GLU A 195 24.58 -8.96 -23.57
CA GLU A 195 25.74 -9.03 -24.46
C GLU A 195 25.96 -10.44 -25.01
N ASN A 196 25.86 -11.45 -24.14
CA ASN A 196 26.09 -12.84 -24.53
C ASN A 196 24.94 -13.40 -25.37
N GLU A 197 23.68 -13.04 -25.07
CA GLU A 197 22.54 -13.49 -25.89
C GLU A 197 22.63 -12.93 -27.32
N ILE A 198 23.00 -11.66 -27.47
CA ILE A 198 23.18 -11.01 -28.78
C ILE A 198 24.32 -11.66 -29.57
N ARG A 199 25.46 -11.97 -28.94
CA ARG A 199 26.57 -12.69 -29.59
C ARG A 199 26.13 -14.05 -30.11
N GLU A 200 25.14 -14.67 -29.46
CA GLU A 200 24.53 -15.94 -29.87
C GLU A 200 23.40 -15.76 -30.91
N LYS A 201 23.22 -14.55 -31.45
CA LYS A 201 22.19 -14.17 -32.43
C LYS A 201 20.76 -14.45 -31.95
N LYS A 202 20.56 -14.40 -30.63
CA LYS A 202 19.26 -14.48 -29.97
C LYS A 202 18.92 -13.12 -29.36
N LYS A 203 17.64 -12.92 -29.03
CA LYS A 203 17.17 -11.64 -28.46
C LYS A 203 15.98 -11.76 -27.51
N ASP A 204 15.59 -12.98 -27.12
CA ASP A 204 14.35 -13.17 -26.36
C ASP A 204 14.41 -12.51 -24.98
N ALA A 205 15.50 -12.74 -24.25
CA ALA A 205 15.70 -12.13 -22.93
C ALA A 205 16.12 -10.66 -23.04
N THR A 206 16.84 -10.28 -24.09
CA THR A 206 17.20 -8.89 -24.41
C THR A 206 15.96 -8.05 -24.67
N GLN A 207 15.02 -8.54 -25.45
CA GLN A 207 13.74 -7.87 -25.68
C GLN A 207 12.89 -7.85 -24.41
N ALA A 208 12.86 -8.96 -23.66
CA ALA A 208 12.15 -9.03 -22.40
C ALA A 208 12.66 -8.03 -21.36
N LEU A 209 13.98 -7.90 -21.20
CA LEU A 209 14.57 -6.95 -20.26
C LEU A 209 14.29 -5.50 -20.68
N LEU A 210 14.25 -5.19 -21.97
CA LEU A 210 13.87 -3.85 -22.42
C LEU A 210 12.42 -3.51 -22.02
N TRP A 211 11.48 -4.40 -22.31
CA TRP A 211 10.07 -4.19 -21.98
C TRP A 211 9.84 -4.16 -20.46
N LEU A 212 10.48 -5.05 -19.72
CA LEU A 212 10.48 -5.02 -18.26
C LEU A 212 11.01 -3.68 -17.74
N THR A 213 12.15 -3.20 -18.23
CA THR A 213 12.74 -1.91 -17.83
C THR A 213 11.79 -0.73 -18.10
N ARG A 214 11.05 -0.75 -19.21
CA ARG A 214 10.04 0.28 -19.51
C ARG A 214 8.85 0.22 -18.54
N GLY A 215 8.36 -0.97 -18.21
CA GLY A 215 7.30 -1.16 -17.21
C GLY A 215 7.72 -0.74 -15.81
N LEU A 216 8.97 -1.04 -15.44
CA LEU A 216 9.58 -0.60 -14.18
C LEU A 216 9.70 0.93 -14.11
N HIS A 217 10.18 1.56 -15.18
CA HIS A 217 10.29 3.03 -15.27
C HIS A 217 8.93 3.71 -15.10
N PHE A 218 7.90 3.19 -15.77
CA PHE A 218 6.53 3.67 -15.60
C PHE A 218 6.05 3.55 -14.14
N THR A 219 6.32 2.41 -13.51
CA THR A 219 5.89 2.14 -12.13
C THR A 219 6.62 3.05 -11.13
N SER A 220 7.93 3.24 -11.29
CA SER A 220 8.71 4.15 -10.44
C SER A 220 8.22 5.58 -10.59
N GLU A 221 7.99 6.05 -11.82
CA GLU A 221 7.53 7.41 -12.08
C GLU A 221 6.14 7.67 -11.47
N GLY A 222 5.19 6.74 -11.65
CA GLY A 222 3.85 6.87 -11.07
C GLY A 222 3.86 6.91 -9.54
N LEU A 223 4.66 6.07 -8.89
CA LEU A 223 4.80 6.04 -7.43
C LEU A 223 5.55 7.27 -6.91
N ARG A 224 6.62 7.70 -7.57
CA ARG A 224 7.39 8.90 -7.23
C ARG A 224 6.53 10.15 -7.29
N LEU A 225 5.74 10.31 -8.36
CA LEU A 225 4.78 11.41 -8.47
C LEU A 225 3.74 11.37 -7.36
N SER A 226 3.24 10.18 -6.99
CA SER A 226 2.28 10.02 -5.88
C SER A 226 2.89 10.33 -4.50
N GLN A 227 4.18 10.02 -4.31
CA GLN A 227 4.92 10.32 -3.08
C GLN A 227 5.17 11.82 -2.93
N ASN A 228 5.62 12.47 -4.01
CA ASN A 228 5.93 13.90 -4.03
C ASN A 228 4.68 14.79 -3.99
N ASN A 229 3.52 14.26 -4.40
CA ASN A 229 2.26 15.01 -4.45
C ASN A 229 1.18 14.29 -3.61
N PRO A 230 1.24 14.32 -2.26
CA PRO A 230 0.34 13.56 -1.40
C PRO A 230 -1.14 13.96 -1.52
N GLY A 231 -1.44 15.12 -2.10
CA GLY A 231 -2.80 15.58 -2.39
C GLY A 231 -3.35 15.16 -3.76
N GLU A 232 -2.56 14.51 -4.63
CA GLU A 232 -3.02 14.02 -5.92
C GLU A 232 -3.50 12.57 -5.84
N GLU A 233 -4.61 12.25 -6.50
CA GLU A 233 -5.06 10.87 -6.61
C GLU A 233 -4.10 10.02 -7.45
N LEU A 234 -4.03 8.73 -7.11
CA LEU A 234 -3.08 7.80 -7.72
C LEU A 234 -3.26 7.70 -9.25
N SER A 235 -4.50 7.77 -9.72
CA SER A 235 -4.82 7.77 -11.16
C SER A 235 -4.21 8.95 -11.91
N ILE A 236 -4.08 10.12 -11.27
CA ILE A 236 -3.44 11.31 -11.85
C ILE A 236 -1.94 11.08 -11.97
N SER A 237 -1.29 10.65 -10.88
CA SER A 237 0.16 10.39 -10.85
C SER A 237 0.57 9.32 -11.87
N PHE A 238 -0.16 8.21 -11.93
CA PHE A 238 0.10 7.13 -12.90
C PHE A 238 -0.25 7.52 -14.34
N THR A 239 -1.23 8.40 -14.57
CA THR A 239 -1.47 8.95 -15.92
C THR A 239 -0.28 9.78 -16.38
N LYS A 240 0.20 10.72 -15.56
CA LYS A 240 1.40 11.52 -15.87
C LYS A 240 2.62 10.63 -16.12
N GLY A 241 2.84 9.63 -15.26
CA GLY A 241 3.92 8.65 -15.42
C GLY A 241 3.82 7.86 -16.72
N TYR A 242 2.61 7.42 -17.13
CA TYR A 242 2.39 6.76 -18.42
C TYR A 242 2.75 7.66 -19.60
N GLU A 243 2.35 8.94 -19.57
CA GLU A 243 2.66 9.90 -20.62
C GLU A 243 4.16 10.15 -20.77
N ALA A 244 4.88 10.21 -19.65
CA ALA A 244 6.32 10.43 -19.64
C ALA A 244 7.15 9.20 -20.10
N THR A 245 6.57 7.99 -20.05
CA THR A 245 7.34 6.74 -20.20
C THR A 245 6.83 5.86 -21.33
N LEU A 246 5.67 5.22 -21.14
CA LEU A 246 5.16 4.14 -21.98
C LEU A 246 4.31 4.60 -23.17
N LYS A 247 3.79 5.82 -23.16
CA LYS A 247 2.89 6.34 -24.21
C LYS A 247 3.47 6.26 -25.63
N GLN A 248 4.78 6.41 -25.77
CA GLN A 248 5.47 6.26 -27.06
C GLN A 248 5.51 4.80 -27.60
N TYR A 249 5.18 3.81 -26.76
CA TYR A 249 5.26 2.38 -27.09
C TYR A 249 3.89 1.69 -27.12
N HIS A 250 2.83 2.32 -26.59
CA HIS A 250 1.48 1.74 -26.48
C HIS A 250 0.39 2.71 -26.91
N SER A 251 -0.76 2.19 -27.35
CA SER A 251 -1.90 2.99 -27.82
C SER A 251 -2.81 3.50 -26.69
N PHE A 252 -2.88 2.85 -25.51
CA PHE A 252 -3.56 3.34 -24.30
C PHE A 252 -3.32 2.43 -23.08
N LEU A 253 -3.34 2.97 -21.85
CA LEU A 253 -3.35 2.20 -20.59
C LEU A 253 -4.47 2.72 -19.65
N ALA A 254 -5.24 1.82 -19.03
CA ALA A 254 -6.45 2.16 -18.28
C ALA A 254 -6.18 2.67 -16.84
N MET A 255 -5.62 3.87 -16.70
CA MET A 255 -5.26 4.47 -15.39
C MET A 255 -6.45 4.82 -14.48
N LYS A 256 -7.67 4.90 -15.03
CA LYS A 256 -8.90 5.10 -14.25
C LYS A 256 -9.20 3.96 -13.28
N ALA A 257 -8.53 2.82 -13.43
CA ALA A 257 -8.69 1.66 -12.56
C ALA A 257 -7.79 1.68 -11.31
N CYS A 258 -6.90 2.68 -11.16
CA CYS A 258 -6.08 2.82 -9.95
C CYS A 258 -6.96 2.91 -8.70
N PRO A 259 -6.58 2.28 -7.57
CA PRO A 259 -7.27 2.50 -6.30
C PRO A 259 -7.12 3.96 -5.85
N TYR A 260 -7.90 4.33 -4.84
CA TYR A 260 -7.64 5.58 -4.12
C TYR A 260 -6.23 5.56 -3.54
N ARG A 261 -5.56 6.71 -3.56
CA ARG A 261 -4.20 6.83 -3.04
C ARG A 261 -4.12 6.36 -1.58
N ALA A 262 -5.07 6.77 -0.75
CA ALA A 262 -5.10 6.41 0.67
C ALA A 262 -5.12 4.89 0.88
N ASP A 263 -5.94 4.17 0.11
CA ASP A 263 -6.08 2.72 0.21
C ASP A 263 -4.79 1.98 -0.15
N LEU A 264 -4.10 2.43 -1.21
CA LEU A 264 -2.81 1.85 -1.58
C LEU A 264 -1.77 2.08 -0.47
N TYR A 265 -1.63 3.31 0.02
CA TYR A 265 -0.61 3.65 1.02
C TYR A 265 -0.85 2.95 2.36
N GLN A 266 -2.11 2.73 2.75
CA GLN A 266 -2.44 1.93 3.93
C GLN A 266 -1.97 0.48 3.78
N LYS A 267 -2.09 -0.10 2.58
CA LYS A 267 -1.63 -1.46 2.28
C LYS A 267 -0.10 -1.57 2.18
N LEU A 268 0.60 -0.46 1.90
CA LEU A 268 2.06 -0.43 1.89
C LEU A 268 2.67 -0.59 3.28
N GLY A 269 1.98 -0.09 4.32
CA GLY A 269 2.39 -0.21 5.72
C GLY A 269 2.00 1.01 6.56
N THR A 270 2.59 1.12 7.76
CA THR A 270 2.46 2.33 8.58
C THR A 270 3.11 3.53 7.88
N LYS A 271 2.56 4.73 8.07
CA LYS A 271 3.03 5.95 7.37
C LYS A 271 4.54 6.15 7.48
N GLU A 272 5.09 6.04 8.69
CA GLU A 272 6.52 6.24 8.98
C GLU A 272 7.38 5.22 8.24
N LYS A 273 6.90 3.99 8.12
CA LYS A 273 7.60 2.92 7.41
C LYS A 273 7.51 3.11 5.91
N VAL A 274 6.33 3.48 5.39
CA VAL A 274 6.13 3.73 3.96
C VAL A 274 7.00 4.89 3.50
N GLU A 275 7.09 5.98 4.25
CA GLU A 275 7.94 7.13 3.89
C GLU A 275 9.41 6.73 3.72
N VAL A 276 9.95 5.89 4.60
CA VAL A 276 11.35 5.44 4.55
C VAL A 276 11.58 4.35 3.49
N GLU A 277 10.76 3.29 3.52
CA GLU A 277 10.96 2.13 2.65
C GLU A 277 10.61 2.43 1.20
N LEU A 278 9.56 3.23 0.94
CA LEU A 278 9.20 3.62 -0.43
C LEU A 278 10.27 4.51 -1.04
N GLU A 279 10.84 5.45 -0.28
CA GLU A 279 11.95 6.28 -0.77
C GLU A 279 13.14 5.40 -1.16
N ARG A 280 13.59 4.57 -0.23
CA ARG A 280 14.75 3.69 -0.43
C ARG A 280 14.53 2.75 -1.62
N TRP A 281 13.33 2.20 -1.75
CA TRP A 281 12.95 1.32 -2.85
C TRP A 281 12.92 2.06 -4.20
N LEU A 282 12.34 3.27 -4.24
CA LEU A 282 12.24 4.07 -5.47
C LEU A 282 13.62 4.55 -5.94
N SER A 283 14.45 5.10 -5.05
CA SER A 283 15.79 5.58 -5.44
C SER A 283 16.63 4.45 -6.05
N ALA A 284 16.57 3.24 -5.48
CA ALA A 284 17.30 2.10 -5.99
C ALA A 284 16.75 1.59 -7.33
N LEU A 285 15.42 1.52 -7.47
CA LEU A 285 14.76 1.15 -8.72
C LEU A 285 15.12 2.13 -9.84
N GLU A 286 15.02 3.44 -9.59
CA GLU A 286 15.35 4.51 -10.53
C GLU A 286 16.82 4.46 -10.98
N MET A 287 17.74 4.19 -10.05
CA MET A 287 19.15 3.99 -10.35
C MET A 287 19.36 2.79 -11.29
N ILE A 288 18.75 1.64 -10.99
CA ILE A 288 18.85 0.43 -11.81
C ILE A 288 18.25 0.67 -13.21
N VAL A 289 17.05 1.23 -13.28
CA VAL A 289 16.36 1.57 -14.54
C VAL A 289 17.23 2.49 -15.39
N THR A 290 17.78 3.56 -14.81
CA THR A 290 18.63 4.51 -15.52
C THR A 290 19.90 3.83 -16.04
N ARG A 291 20.53 2.96 -15.23
CA ARG A 291 21.72 2.21 -15.64
C ARG A 291 21.42 1.32 -16.85
N ILE A 292 20.34 0.54 -16.80
CA ILE A 292 19.97 -0.37 -17.89
C ILE A 292 19.57 0.41 -19.15
N GLN A 293 18.81 1.50 -19.03
CA GLN A 293 18.48 2.37 -20.17
C GLN A 293 19.74 2.90 -20.88
N LYS A 294 20.69 3.47 -20.11
CA LYS A 294 21.98 3.94 -20.65
C LYS A 294 22.79 2.84 -21.32
N PHE A 295 22.78 1.63 -20.74
CA PHE A 295 23.43 0.47 -21.34
C PHE A 295 22.80 0.09 -22.69
N TYR A 296 21.46 0.05 -22.78
CA TYR A 296 20.75 -0.24 -24.03
C TYR A 296 20.99 0.83 -25.10
N GLU A 297 21.04 2.10 -24.72
CA GLU A 297 21.35 3.21 -25.63
C GLU A 297 22.78 3.10 -26.16
N LYS A 298 23.77 2.94 -25.26
CA LYS A 298 25.19 2.83 -25.62
C LYS A 298 25.47 1.61 -26.52
N GLY A 299 24.87 0.47 -26.19
CA GLY A 299 25.02 -0.76 -26.96
C GLY A 299 24.10 -0.86 -28.18
N ASN A 300 23.17 0.09 -28.33
CA ASN A 300 22.16 0.10 -29.39
C ASN A 300 21.31 -1.20 -29.42
N TYR A 301 21.06 -1.78 -28.23
CA TYR A 301 20.35 -3.05 -28.05
C TYR A 301 18.82 -2.94 -28.18
N GLY A 302 18.30 -1.71 -28.26
CA GLY A 302 16.87 -1.45 -28.46
C GLY A 302 16.40 -1.49 -29.92
N LYS A 303 17.30 -1.60 -30.91
CA LYS A 303 16.92 -1.62 -32.34
C LYS A 303 16.44 -3.00 -32.79
N GLY A 304 15.44 -3.03 -33.68
CA GLY A 304 14.89 -4.28 -34.24
C GLY A 304 13.74 -4.88 -33.42
N LEU A 305 13.03 -4.00 -32.71
CA LEU A 305 11.76 -4.21 -32.01
C LEU A 305 10.65 -3.48 -32.75
#